data_AF-A0A1V5H5R6-F1
#
_entry.id   AF-A0A1V5H5R6-F1
#
_cell.length_a   1.000
_cell.length_b   1.000
_cell.length_c   1.000
_cell.angle_alpha   90.00
_cell.angle_beta   90.00
_cell.angle_gamma   90.00
#
_symmetry.space_group_name_H-M   'P 1'
#
loop_
_entity.id
_entity.type
_entity.pdbx_description
1 polymer ?
#
loop_
_entity_poly.entity_id
_entity_poly.type
_entity_poly.pdbx_seq_one_letter_code
_entity_poly.pdbx_strand_id
1 'polypeptide(L)'
;MRHVRKCKLLLFVLAALIVLIAAASQAAPIRTVTAMIAKITDGDTVQAITPEGTKLKVRLYGIDAPETSKGKIPGEPFGNDARNYH
;
A
#
# COMPACT_ATOMS: atom_id res chain seq x y z
N MET A 1 41.20 33.11 11.06
CA MET A 1 40.17 33.10 9.98
C MET A 1 39.80 31.71 9.43
N ARG A 2 40.67 30.67 9.48
CA ARG A 2 40.32 29.32 8.98
C ARG A 2 39.25 28.58 9.78
N HIS A 3 39.19 28.76 11.11
CA HIS A 3 38.18 28.13 11.98
C HIS A 3 36.74 28.59 11.71
N VAL A 4 36.53 29.88 11.45
CA VAL A 4 35.20 30.45 11.16
C VAL A 4 34.63 29.93 9.84
N ARG A 5 35.47 29.69 8.82
CA ARG A 5 35.06 29.11 7.54
C ARG A 5 34.65 27.64 7.67
N LYS A 6 35.34 26.87 8.53
CA LYS A 6 34.98 25.48 8.84
C LYS A 6 33.65 25.38 9.60
N CYS A 7 33.39 26.27 10.56
CA CYS A 7 32.09 26.32 11.26
C CYS A 7 30.93 26.66 10.34
N LYS A 8 31.11 27.61 9.40
CA LYS A 8 30.06 27.95 8.41
C LYS A 8 29.79 26.80 7.43
N LEU A 9 30.83 26.10 6.98
CA LEU A 9 30.68 24.93 6.13
C LEU A 9 29.98 23.78 6.86
N LEU A 10 30.34 23.53 8.12
CA LEU A 10 29.70 22.51 8.95
C LEU A 10 28.21 22.80 9.14
N LEU A 11 27.83 24.05 9.45
CA LEU A 11 26.44 24.46 9.58
C LEU A 11 25.66 24.28 8.27
N PHE A 12 26.28 24.58 7.12
CA PHE A 12 25.66 24.40 5.82
C PHE A 12 25.43 22.91 5.48
N VAL A 13 26.42 22.06 5.77
CA VAL A 13 26.30 20.60 5.60
C VAL A 13 25.23 20.03 6.53
N LEU A 14 25.17 20.49 7.77
CA LEU A 14 24.14 20.05 8.73
C LEU A 14 22.74 20.46 8.26
N ALA A 15 22.57 21.69 7.79
CA ALA A 15 21.30 22.17 7.24
C ALA A 15 20.88 21.36 5.99
N ALA A 16 21.82 21.09 5.08
CA ALA A 16 21.55 20.26 3.90
C ALA A 16 21.14 18.83 4.28
N LEU A 17 21.79 18.23 5.29
CA LEU A 17 21.46 16.91 5.80
C LEU A 17 20.07 16.86 6.43
N ILE A 18 19.69 17.90 7.20
CA ILE A 18 18.34 18.02 7.80
C ILE A 18 17.27 18.07 6.70
N VAL A 19 17.50 18.84 5.62
CA VAL A 19 16.57 18.94 4.49
C VAL A 19 16.42 17.59 3.76
N LEU A 20 17.52 16.86 3.57
CA LEU A 20 17.51 15.52 2.95
C LEU A 20 16.72 14.50 3.78
N ILE A 21 16.88 14.52 5.10
CA ILE A 21 16.16 13.61 6.01
C ILE A 21 14.64 13.92 6.00
N ALA A 22 14.26 15.19 6.02
CA ALA A 22 12.86 15.60 5.97
C ALA A 22 12.17 15.12 4.68
N ALA A 23 12.83 15.28 3.53
CA ALA A 23 12.30 14.84 2.23
C ALA A 23 12.09 13.32 2.14
N ALA A 24 12.93 12.52 2.80
CA ALA A 24 12.84 11.06 2.80
C ALA A 24 11.67 10.50 3.66
N SER A 25 11.07 11.31 4.52
CA SER A 25 10.06 10.88 5.50
C SER A 25 8.60 11.02 5.06
N GLN A 26 8.35 11.43 3.81
CA GLN A 26 6.99 11.63 3.32
C GLN A 26 6.35 10.29 2.93
N ALA A 27 5.71 9.62 3.88
CA ALA A 27 4.75 8.57 3.59
C ALA A 27 3.58 9.16 2.80
N ALA A 28 3.10 8.45 1.78
CA ALA A 28 1.91 8.88 1.05
C ALA A 28 0.72 8.96 2.03
N PRO A 29 -0.10 10.01 1.96
CA PRO A 29 -1.27 10.12 2.83
C PRO A 29 -2.23 8.95 2.57
N ILE A 30 -2.82 8.42 3.65
CA ILE A 30 -3.94 7.48 3.54
C ILE A 30 -5.07 8.21 2.81
N ARG A 31 -5.55 7.62 1.73
CA ARG A 31 -6.62 8.17 0.91
C ARG A 31 -7.72 7.15 0.72
N THR A 32 -8.95 7.64 0.65
CA THR A 32 -10.10 6.85 0.25
C THR A 32 -10.20 6.82 -1.26
N VAL A 33 -10.44 5.65 -1.83
CA VAL A 33 -10.68 5.46 -3.26
C VAL A 33 -12.07 4.87 -3.43
N THR A 34 -12.92 5.56 -4.19
CA THR A 34 -14.23 5.01 -4.56
C THR A 34 -14.04 4.07 -5.74
N ALA A 35 -14.57 2.85 -5.65
CA ALA A 35 -14.50 1.86 -6.71
C ALA A 35 -15.70 0.91 -6.65
N MET A 36 -16.12 0.40 -7.80
CA MET A 36 -17.14 -0.63 -7.91
C MET A 36 -16.49 -2.01 -7.87
N ILE A 37 -17.01 -2.93 -7.05
CA ILE A 37 -16.53 -4.31 -7.05
C ILE A 37 -16.94 -4.99 -8.35
N ALA A 38 -15.95 -5.43 -9.12
CA ALA A 38 -16.15 -6.14 -10.38
C ALA A 38 -16.12 -7.65 -10.21
N LYS A 39 -15.35 -8.15 -9.23
CA LYS A 39 -15.25 -9.59 -8.95
C LYS A 39 -14.74 -9.83 -7.53
N ILE A 40 -15.32 -10.83 -6.85
CA ILE A 40 -14.77 -11.37 -5.60
C ILE A 40 -13.79 -12.50 -5.95
N THR A 41 -12.54 -12.39 -5.52
CA THR A 41 -11.49 -13.38 -5.80
C THR A 41 -11.50 -14.45 -4.71
N ASP A 42 -11.45 -14.03 -3.45
CA ASP A 42 -11.48 -14.84 -2.21
C ASP A 42 -12.18 -14.01 -1.11
N GLY A 43 -12.36 -14.56 0.10
CA GLY A 43 -13.11 -13.88 1.17
C GLY A 43 -12.51 -12.55 1.66
N ASP A 44 -11.23 -12.31 1.41
CA ASP A 44 -10.51 -11.08 1.79
C ASP A 44 -9.98 -10.29 0.58
N THR A 45 -10.18 -10.81 -0.64
CA THR A 45 -9.52 -10.30 -1.85
C THR A 45 -10.54 -10.04 -2.95
N VAL A 46 -10.64 -8.79 -3.40
CA VAL A 46 -11.60 -8.34 -4.42
C VAL A 46 -10.90 -7.61 -5.56
N GLN A 47 -11.53 -7.65 -6.74
CA GLN A 47 -11.17 -6.81 -7.87
C GLN A 47 -12.19 -5.69 -7.97
N ALA A 48 -11.70 -4.45 -7.96
CA ALA A 48 -12.51 -3.26 -8.03
C ALA A 48 -12.12 -2.42 -9.26
N ILE A 49 -13.06 -1.63 -9.76
CA ILE A 49 -12.86 -0.72 -10.89
C ILE A 49 -13.22 0.68 -10.42
N THR A 50 -12.29 1.62 -10.54
CA THR A 50 -12.54 3.03 -10.22
C THR A 50 -13.43 3.69 -11.29
N PRO A 51 -14.07 4.84 -11.01
CA PRO A 51 -14.84 5.58 -12.02
C PRO A 51 -14.06 5.90 -13.29
N GLU A 52 -12.74 6.07 -13.18
CA GLU A 52 -11.83 6.34 -14.30
C GLU A 52 -11.44 5.06 -15.09
N GLY A 53 -11.98 3.90 -14.70
CA GLY A 53 -11.71 2.62 -15.35
C GLY A 53 -10.46 1.89 -14.85
N THR A 54 -9.82 2.37 -13.78
CA THR A 54 -8.61 1.72 -13.24
C THR A 54 -8.99 0.43 -12.52
N LYS A 55 -8.36 -0.68 -12.90
CA LYS A 55 -8.55 -1.98 -12.23
C LYS A 55 -7.63 -2.07 -11.02
N LEU A 56 -8.21 -2.33 -9.85
CA LEU A 56 -7.53 -2.48 -8.58
C LEU A 56 -7.70 -3.92 -8.06
N LYS A 57 -6.61 -4.52 -7.60
CA LYS A 57 -6.65 -5.72 -6.76
C LYS A 57 -6.54 -5.27 -5.31
N VAL A 58 -7.59 -5.49 -4.53
CA VAL A 58 -7.70 -5.02 -3.14
C VAL A 58 -7.72 -6.23 -2.21
N ARG A 59 -6.83 -6.24 -1.21
CA ARG A 59 -6.84 -7.21 -0.11
C ARG A 59 -7.19 -6.48 1.18
N LEU A 60 -8.09 -7.03 1.97
CA LEU A 60 -8.54 -6.46 3.24
C LEU A 60 -7.45 -6.63 4.30
N TYR A 61 -6.99 -5.52 4.87
CA TYR A 61 -5.94 -5.57 5.88
C TYR A 61 -6.49 -6.10 7.21
N GLY A 62 -5.75 -7.03 7.84
CA GLY A 62 -6.14 -7.63 9.12
C GLY A 62 -7.17 -8.75 9.03
N ILE A 63 -7.59 -9.13 7.82
CA ILE A 63 -8.46 -10.27 7.56
C ILE A 63 -7.66 -11.25 6.70
N ASP A 64 -7.74 -12.53 7.02
CA ASP A 64 -7.19 -13.61 6.22
C ASP A 64 -8.28 -14.68 6.08
N ALA A 65 -8.72 -14.91 4.84
CA ALA A 65 -9.83 -15.82 4.54
C ALA A 65 -9.32 -17.04 3.77
N PRO A 66 -9.99 -18.21 3.88
CA PRO A 66 -9.58 -19.39 3.14
C PRO A 66 -9.57 -19.14 1.63
N GLU A 67 -8.51 -19.59 0.96
CA GLU A 67 -8.30 -19.33 -0.45
C GLU A 67 -9.17 -20.23 -1.34
N THR A 68 -9.73 -19.68 -2.42
CA THR A 68 -10.50 -20.46 -3.40
C THR A 68 -9.60 -21.16 -4.41
N SER A 69 -10.11 -22.22 -5.03
CA SER A 69 -9.40 -22.96 -6.08
C SER A 69 -8.94 -22.06 -7.22
N LYS A 70 -7.65 -22.16 -7.59
CA LYS A 70 -7.02 -21.41 -8.68
C LYS A 70 -6.49 -22.37 -9.74
N GLY A 71 -7.29 -22.58 -10.79
CA GLY A 71 -6.90 -23.44 -11.90
C GLY A 71 -6.73 -24.89 -11.46
N LYS A 72 -5.48 -25.37 -11.40
CA LYS A 72 -5.14 -26.74 -10.95
C LYS A 72 -4.89 -26.84 -9.45
N ILE A 73 -4.78 -25.71 -8.74
CA ILE A 73 -4.50 -25.67 -7.31
C ILE A 73 -5.84 -25.77 -6.58
N PRO A 74 -6.07 -26.81 -5.75
CA PRO A 74 -7.29 -26.93 -4.98
C PRO A 74 -7.40 -25.77 -3.98
N GLY A 75 -8.63 -25.35 -3.70
CA GLY A 75 -8.90 -24.35 -2.67
C GLY A 75 -8.79 -24.95 -1.28
N GLU A 76 -8.75 -24.07 -0.29
CA GLU A 76 -8.80 -24.44 1.12
C GLU A 76 -10.24 -24.78 1.56
N PRO A 77 -10.40 -25.55 2.66
CA PRO A 77 -11.71 -25.76 3.26
C PRO A 77 -12.44 -24.44 3.49
N PHE A 78 -13.74 -24.40 3.17
CA PHE A 78 -14.61 -23.21 3.30
C PHE A 78 -14.24 -22.01 2.40
N GLY A 79 -13.30 -22.13 1.46
CA GLY A 79 -12.94 -21.01 0.58
C GLY A 79 -14.11 -20.49 -0.26
N ASN A 80 -14.96 -21.38 -0.76
CA ASN A 80 -16.16 -20.98 -1.51
C ASN A 80 -17.20 -20.30 -0.62
N ASP A 81 -17.35 -20.75 0.62
CA ASP A 81 -18.29 -20.17 1.57
C ASP A 81 -17.84 -18.76 1.96
N ALA A 82 -16.55 -18.59 2.26
CA ALA A 82 -15.94 -17.30 2.54
C ALA A 82 -16.08 -16.31 1.36
N ARG A 83 -15.91 -16.79 0.12
CA ARG A 83 -16.10 -15.97 -1.09
C ARG A 83 -17.55 -15.54 -1.32
N ASN A 84 -18.51 -16.39 -0.97
CA ASN A 84 -19.93 -16.17 -1.23
C ASN A 84 -20.67 -15.52 -0.06
N TYR A 85 -19.98 -15.16 1.02
CA TYR A 85 -20.57 -14.48 2.16
C TYR A 85 -20.91 -13.02 1.78
N HIS A 86 -22.19 -12.68 1.73
CA HIS A 86 -22.71 -11.35 1.39
C HIS A 86 -23.89 -10.96 2.28
#